data_AF-A0A2N7PNB0-F1
#
_entry.id   AF-A0A2N7PNB0-F1
#
_cell.length_a   1.000
_cell.length_b   1.000
_cell.length_c   1.000
_cell.angle_alpha   90.00
_cell.angle_beta   90.00
_cell.angle_gamma   90.00
#
_symmetry.space_group_name_H-M   'P 1'
#
loop_
_entity.id
_entity.type
_entity.pdbx_description
1 polymer ?
#
loop_
_entity_poly.entity_id
_entity_poly.type
_entity_poly.pdbx_seq_one_letter_code
_entity_poly.pdbx_strand_id
1 'polypeptide(L)'
;DHAEIGSFLMRTWNLPDRLVETVDAHHELEKAKEFKKEAAVVHLSDVLIHVRGYGVSLYKKVPLLQEKALKILKINLFEIKDIFFKLEPRLYELKFFTEELKKEIE
;
A
#
# COMPACT_ATOMS: atom_id res chain seq x y z
N ASP A 1 -5.05 -14.55 -5.23
CA ASP A 1 -4.31 -13.26 -5.12
C ASP A 1 -3.56 -13.27 -3.79
N HIS A 2 -2.44 -12.55 -3.62
CA HIS A 2 -1.73 -12.52 -2.33
C HIS A 2 -2.53 -11.82 -1.22
N ALA A 3 -3.42 -10.91 -1.59
CA ALA A 3 -4.39 -10.27 -0.70
C ALA A 3 -5.26 -11.29 0.07
N GLU A 4 -5.72 -12.33 -0.61
CA GLU A 4 -6.64 -13.36 -0.08
C GLU A 4 -5.95 -14.25 0.97
N ILE A 5 -4.74 -14.74 0.69
CA ILE A 5 -4.00 -15.54 1.67
C ILE A 5 -3.53 -14.67 2.86
N GLY A 6 -3.20 -13.40 2.61
CA GLY A 6 -2.88 -12.43 3.66
C GLY A 6 -4.08 -12.23 4.60
N SER A 7 -5.26 -11.97 4.06
CA SER A 7 -6.48 -11.77 4.85
C SER A 7 -6.85 -13.04 5.65
N PHE A 8 -6.71 -14.23 5.06
CA PHE A 8 -6.89 -15.51 5.75
C PHE A 8 -5.97 -15.67 6.97
N LEU A 9 -4.67 -15.39 6.81
CA LEU A 9 -3.71 -15.45 7.91
C LEU A 9 -4.05 -14.44 9.01
N MET A 10 -4.42 -13.22 8.63
CA MET A 10 -4.81 -12.17 9.58
C MET A 10 -6.05 -12.56 10.39
N ARG A 11 -7.04 -13.23 9.78
CA ARG A 11 -8.19 -13.81 10.51
C ARG A 11 -7.74 -14.89 11.48
N THR A 12 -6.83 -15.76 11.06
CA THR A 12 -6.29 -16.84 11.89
C THR A 12 -5.55 -16.29 13.12
N TRP A 13 -4.88 -15.15 12.98
CA TRP A 13 -4.24 -14.44 14.07
C TRP A 13 -5.18 -13.55 14.89
N ASN A 14 -6.49 -13.62 14.64
CA ASN A 14 -7.51 -12.84 15.34
C ASN A 14 -7.28 -11.32 15.28
N LEU A 15 -6.79 -10.82 14.12
CA LEU A 15 -6.64 -9.39 13.89
C LEU A 15 -8.00 -8.72 13.61
N PRO A 16 -8.14 -7.41 13.92
CA PRO A 16 -9.39 -6.68 13.70
C PRO A 16 -9.86 -6.72 12.25
N ASP A 17 -11.18 -6.86 12.02
CA ASP A 17 -11.78 -6.92 10.68
C ASP A 17 -11.42 -5.71 9.81
N ARG A 18 -11.21 -4.53 10.43
CA ARG A 18 -10.69 -3.34 9.75
C ARG A 18 -9.41 -3.60 8.97
N LEU A 19 -8.46 -4.32 9.57
CA LEU A 19 -7.20 -4.64 8.92
C LEU A 19 -7.38 -5.78 7.91
N VAL A 20 -8.15 -6.80 8.28
CA VAL A 20 -8.39 -7.97 7.44
C VAL A 20 -9.06 -7.58 6.12
N GLU A 21 -10.15 -6.80 6.17
CA GLU A 21 -10.87 -6.36 4.97
C GLU A 21 -10.02 -5.42 4.11
N THR A 22 -9.25 -4.54 4.76
CA THR A 22 -8.32 -3.65 4.06
C THR A 22 -7.32 -4.43 3.22
N VAL A 23 -6.71 -5.48 3.80
CA VAL A 23 -5.76 -6.33 3.09
C VAL A 23 -6.47 -7.21 2.06
N ASP A 24 -7.68 -7.69 2.30
CA ASP A 24 -8.40 -8.50 1.31
C ASP A 24 -8.78 -7.70 0.05
N ALA A 25 -9.15 -6.43 0.23
CA ALA A 25 -9.76 -5.61 -0.82
C ALA A 25 -8.80 -4.61 -1.51
N HIS A 26 -7.55 -4.46 -1.07
CA HIS A 26 -6.68 -3.40 -1.63
C HIS A 26 -6.36 -3.54 -3.13
N HIS A 27 -6.48 -4.74 -3.71
CA HIS A 27 -6.37 -4.93 -5.16
C HIS A 27 -7.70 -4.78 -5.91
N GLU A 28 -8.85 -4.82 -5.22
CA GLU A 28 -10.20 -4.78 -5.79
C GLU A 28 -11.15 -4.13 -4.78
N LEU A 29 -11.28 -2.80 -4.85
CA LEU A 29 -11.97 -2.00 -3.83
C LEU A 29 -13.48 -2.28 -3.74
N GLU A 30 -14.04 -2.98 -4.72
CA GLU A 30 -15.40 -3.53 -4.74
C GLU A 30 -15.62 -4.59 -3.66
N LYS A 31 -14.58 -5.31 -3.25
CA LYS A 31 -14.66 -6.31 -2.17
C LYS A 31 -14.86 -5.68 -0.80
N ALA A 32 -14.38 -4.46 -0.60
CA ALA A 32 -14.53 -3.74 0.66
C ALA A 32 -16.00 -3.35 0.88
N LYS A 33 -16.54 -3.71 2.05
CA LYS A 33 -17.91 -3.42 2.48
C LYS A 33 -17.89 -2.28 3.49
N GLU A 34 -17.16 -2.43 4.59
CA GLU A 34 -17.13 -1.49 5.71
C GLU A 34 -15.92 -0.55 5.67
N PHE A 35 -14.76 -1.06 5.27
CA PHE A 35 -13.46 -0.37 5.40
C PHE A 35 -12.90 0.07 4.03
N LYS A 36 -13.79 0.59 3.18
CA LYS A 36 -13.47 1.05 1.81
C LYS A 36 -12.39 2.13 1.80
N LYS A 37 -12.38 3.01 2.80
CA LYS A 37 -11.42 4.12 2.88
C LYS A 37 -10.01 3.58 3.16
N GLU A 38 -9.89 2.65 4.09
CA GLU A 38 -8.63 2.01 4.46
C GLU A 38 -8.08 1.17 3.30
N ALA A 39 -8.94 0.37 2.64
CA ALA A 39 -8.58 -0.36 1.43
C ALA A 39 -8.07 0.60 0.33
N ALA A 40 -8.73 1.75 0.14
CA ALA A 40 -8.30 2.75 -0.82
C ALA A 40 -6.96 3.41 -0.45
N VAL A 41 -6.67 3.62 0.83
CA VAL A 41 -5.36 4.11 1.30
C VAL A 41 -4.26 3.12 0.96
N VAL A 42 -4.46 1.83 1.28
CA VAL A 42 -3.46 0.79 1.00
C VAL A 42 -3.26 0.61 -0.51
N HIS A 43 -4.35 0.59 -1.28
CA HIS A 43 -4.30 0.55 -2.75
C HIS A 43 -3.45 1.68 -3.33
N LEU A 44 -3.73 2.93 -2.95
CA LEU A 44 -2.97 4.08 -3.46
C LEU A 44 -1.51 4.00 -3.01
N SER A 45 -1.25 3.62 -1.76
CA SER A 45 0.11 3.52 -1.22
C SER A 45 0.94 2.48 -1.98
N ASP A 46 0.33 1.32 -2.29
CA ASP A 46 0.97 0.26 -3.08
C ASP A 46 1.30 0.74 -4.50
N VAL A 47 0.38 1.44 -5.17
CA VAL A 47 0.66 2.02 -6.49
C VAL A 47 1.80 3.04 -6.41
N LEU A 48 1.79 3.95 -5.43
CA LEU A 48 2.80 5.01 -5.33
C LEU A 48 4.21 4.46 -5.10
N ILE A 49 4.36 3.44 -4.25
CA ILE A 49 5.68 2.85 -3.99
C ILE A 49 6.23 2.10 -5.21
N HIS A 50 5.34 1.44 -5.97
CA HIS A 50 5.68 0.80 -7.24
C HIS A 50 6.06 1.81 -8.32
N VAL A 51 5.31 2.91 -8.46
CA VAL A 51 5.66 4.02 -9.37
C VAL A 51 7.05 4.55 -9.05
N ARG A 52 7.38 4.67 -7.76
CA ARG A 52 8.69 5.17 -7.32
C ARG A 52 9.84 4.18 -7.53
N GLY A 53 9.53 2.91 -7.83
CA GLY A 53 10.51 1.84 -7.99
C GLY A 53 11.24 1.51 -6.69
N TYR A 54 10.56 1.68 -5.55
CA TYR A 54 11.16 1.47 -4.23
C TYR A 54 10.82 0.08 -3.69
N GLY A 55 11.81 -0.61 -3.12
CA GLY A 55 11.66 -1.98 -2.61
C GLY A 55 11.79 -3.05 -3.69
N VAL A 56 11.30 -4.26 -3.37
CA VAL A 56 11.29 -5.41 -4.28
C VAL A 56 9.84 -5.71 -4.63
N SER A 57 9.56 -5.89 -5.91
CA SER A 57 8.24 -6.26 -6.40
C SER A 57 8.32 -7.55 -7.20
N LEU A 58 7.28 -8.39 -7.07
CA LEU A 58 7.05 -9.52 -7.97
C LEU A 58 6.38 -9.08 -9.28
N TYR A 59 5.88 -7.85 -9.35
CA TYR A 59 5.24 -7.32 -10.54
C TYR A 59 6.26 -6.86 -11.57
N LYS A 60 6.00 -7.19 -12.84
CA LYS A 60 6.80 -6.70 -13.99
C LYS A 60 6.47 -5.26 -14.38
N LYS A 61 5.35 -4.73 -13.89
CA LYS A 61 4.81 -3.40 -14.21
C LYS A 61 4.19 -2.80 -12.96
N VAL A 62 4.06 -1.48 -12.94
CA VAL A 62 3.31 -0.77 -11.90
C VAL A 62 1.86 -1.27 -11.87
N PRO A 63 1.29 -1.60 -10.69
CA PRO A 63 -0.13 -1.94 -10.57
C PRO A 63 -1.04 -0.81 -11.08
N LEU A 64 -2.19 -1.18 -11.64
CA LEU A 64 -3.15 -0.19 -12.14
C LEU A 64 -3.80 0.57 -10.98
N LEU A 65 -3.74 1.90 -11.03
CA LEU A 65 -4.50 2.75 -10.13
C LEU A 65 -6.00 2.66 -10.46
N GLN A 66 -6.79 2.23 -9.49
CA GLN A 66 -8.25 2.31 -9.58
C GLN A 66 -8.70 3.75 -9.29
N GLU A 67 -9.33 4.42 -10.24
CA GLU A 67 -9.88 5.77 -10.05
C GLU A 67 -10.83 5.87 -8.84
N LYS A 68 -11.47 4.76 -8.49
CA LYS A 68 -12.34 4.65 -7.31
C LYS A 68 -11.60 4.96 -6.01
N ALA A 69 -10.31 4.63 -5.92
CA ALA A 69 -9.48 4.98 -4.77
C ALA A 69 -9.46 6.50 -4.55
N LEU A 70 -9.24 7.26 -5.63
CA LEU A 70 -9.21 8.73 -5.58
C LEU A 70 -10.58 9.30 -5.19
N LYS A 71 -11.67 8.73 -5.73
CA LYS A 71 -13.05 9.12 -5.39
C LYS A 71 -13.38 8.86 -3.92
N ILE A 72 -12.99 7.70 -3.38
CA ILE A 72 -13.20 7.33 -1.98
C ILE A 72 -12.39 8.25 -1.05
N LEU A 73 -11.13 8.52 -1.39
CA LEU A 73 -10.24 9.35 -0.60
C LEU A 73 -10.52 10.85 -0.75
N LYS A 74 -11.30 11.23 -1.77
CA LYS A 74 -11.60 12.62 -2.15
C LYS A 74 -10.35 13.43 -2.45
N ILE A 75 -9.39 12.80 -3.13
CA ILE A 75 -8.13 13.44 -3.51
C ILE A 75 -8.02 13.61 -5.02
N ASN A 76 -7.30 14.63 -5.45
CA ASN A 76 -6.99 14.91 -6.84
C ASN A 76 -5.48 14.72 -7.14
N LEU A 77 -5.09 14.90 -8.40
CA LEU A 77 -3.71 14.70 -8.85
C LEU A 77 -2.70 15.68 -8.22
N PHE A 78 -3.12 16.91 -7.87
CA PHE A 78 -2.25 17.87 -7.18
C PHE A 78 -1.93 17.38 -5.76
N GLU A 79 -2.92 16.84 -5.06
CA GLU A 79 -2.71 16.26 -3.73
C GLU A 79 -1.82 15.01 -3.78
N ILE A 80 -1.94 14.19 -4.83
CA ILE A 80 -1.02 13.06 -5.05
C ILE A 80 0.42 13.56 -5.25
N LYS A 81 0.61 14.62 -6.03
CA LYS A 81 1.93 15.24 -6.23
C LYS A 81 2.51 15.74 -4.90
N ASP A 82 1.69 16.38 -4.07
CA ASP A 82 2.11 16.86 -2.75
C ASP A 82 2.46 15.70 -1.80
N ILE A 83 1.69 14.61 -1.84
CA ILE A 83 2.00 13.37 -1.11
C ILE A 83 3.36 12.83 -1.56
N PHE A 84 3.62 12.80 -2.87
CA PHE A 84 4.87 12.31 -3.42
C PHE A 84 6.08 13.13 -2.96
N PHE A 85 5.98 14.45 -2.98
CA PHE A 85 7.05 15.33 -2.46
C PHE A 85 7.33 15.11 -0.97
N LYS A 86 6.28 14.87 -0.16
CA LYS A 86 6.43 14.56 1.27
C LYS A 86 6.98 13.15 1.51
N LEU A 87 6.72 12.22 0.59
CA LEU A 87 7.15 10.82 0.67
C LEU A 87 8.64 10.66 0.35
N GLU A 88 9.17 11.38 -0.66
CA GLU A 88 10.57 11.28 -1.09
C GLU A 88 11.60 11.25 0.05
N PRO A 89 11.68 12.27 0.94
CA PRO A 89 12.70 12.29 1.99
C PRO A 89 12.59 11.08 2.92
N ARG A 90 11.36 10.62 3.23
CA ARG A 90 11.13 9.45 4.08
C ARG A 90 11.59 8.13 3.43
N LEU A 91 11.50 8.03 2.11
CA LEU A 91 12.03 6.86 1.39
C LEU A 91 13.55 6.81 1.45
N TYR A 92 14.24 7.95 1.39
CA TYR A 92 15.69 8.01 1.59
C TYR A 92 16.06 7.61 3.02
N GLU A 93 15.39 8.16 4.03
CA GLU A 93 15.59 7.79 5.44
C GLU A 93 15.43 6.27 5.66
N LEU A 94 14.33 5.68 5.15
CA LEU A 94 14.09 4.24 5.24
C LEU A 94 15.15 3.42 4.50
N LYS A 95 15.66 3.91 3.35
CA LYS A 95 16.70 3.23 2.59
C LYS A 95 18.00 3.16 3.40
N PHE A 96 18.43 4.28 3.97
CA PHE A 96 19.66 4.31 4.77
C PHE A 96 19.53 3.45 6.02
N PHE A 97 18.39 3.53 6.73
CA PHE A 97 18.13 2.68 7.89
C PHE A 97 18.22 1.17 7.55
N THR A 98 17.63 0.76 6.42
CA THR A 98 17.69 -0.66 6.00
C THR A 98 19.08 -1.10 5.52
N GLU A 99 19.87 -0.19 4.95
CA GLU A 99 21.27 -0.47 4.57
C GLU A 99 22.19 -0.56 5.80
N GLU A 100 21.96 0.26 6.83
CA GLU A 100 22.67 0.20 8.11
C GLU A 100 22.40 -1.12 8.83
N LEU A 101 21.13 -1.50 8.98
CA LEU A 101 20.74 -2.78 9.59
C LEU A 101 21.37 -3.99 8.89
N LYS A 102 21.47 -3.97 7.55
CA LYS A 102 22.12 -5.07 6.81
C LYS A 102 23.58 -5.21 7.16
N LYS A 103 24.31 -4.10 7.29
CA LYS A 103 25.73 -4.10 7.66
C LYS A 103 25.98 -4.57 9.09
N GLU A 104 25.00 -4.42 9.99
CA GLU A 104 25.12 -4.90 11.38
C GLU A 104 24.85 -6.41 11.53
N ILE A 105 24.11 -7.00 10.57
CA ILE A 105 23.74 -8.43 10.58
C ILE A 105 24.76 -9.29 9.81
N GLU A 106 25.57 -8.68 8.93
CA GLU A 106 26.70 -9.29 8.22
C GLU A 106 27.98 -9.32 9.08
#